data_AF-A0A7L7KQ57-F1
#
_entry.id   AF-A0A7L7KQ57-F1
#
_cell.length_a   1.000
_cell.length_b   1.000
_cell.length_c   1.000
_cell.angle_alpha   90.00
_cell.angle_beta   90.00
_cell.angle_gamma   90.00
#
_symmetry.space_group_name_H-M   'P 1'
#
loop_
_entity.id
_entity.type
_entity.pdbx_description
1 polymer ?
#
loop_
_entity_poly.entity_id
_entity_poly.type
_entity_poly.pdbx_seq_one_letter_code
_entity_poly.pdbx_strand_id
1 'polypeptide(L)'
;MKDQLQALGYHVKRKYFGTYTYQITKDNLTYHVLVLPTSRSHLVTINSKYIWNIKSGAIQGARFVTRSVKTIKMNEFLKLQNPIVVFKNSPYKILKYINESEVVDITTSLDAHDLTILPTKQSIVPWLKSQGTNC
;
A
#
# COMPACT_ATOMS: atom_id res chain seq x y z
N MET A 1 -3.69 -10.39 -12.33
CA MET A 1 -4.12 -10.25 -10.92
C MET A 1 -5.54 -10.77 -10.72
N LYS A 2 -6.57 -10.17 -11.33
CA LYS A 2 -7.97 -10.60 -11.15
C LYS A 2 -8.15 -12.08 -11.51
N ASP A 3 -7.69 -12.48 -12.69
CA ASP A 3 -7.86 -13.85 -13.20
C ASP A 3 -7.14 -14.89 -12.31
N GLN A 4 -5.94 -14.54 -11.84
CA GLN A 4 -5.17 -15.38 -10.90
C GLN A 4 -5.87 -15.54 -9.54
N LEU A 5 -6.49 -14.47 -9.03
CA LEU A 5 -7.24 -14.53 -7.78
C LEU A 5 -8.53 -15.33 -7.94
N GLN A 6 -9.24 -15.16 -9.06
CA GLN A 6 -10.43 -15.93 -9.38
C GLN A 6 -10.15 -17.42 -9.52
N ALA A 7 -9.02 -17.79 -10.15
CA ALA A 7 -8.57 -19.18 -10.22
C ALA A 7 -8.28 -19.81 -8.83
N LEU A 8 -8.01 -18.99 -7.81
CA LEU A 8 -7.78 -19.42 -6.43
C LEU A 8 -9.05 -19.39 -5.55
N GLY A 9 -10.22 -19.17 -6.18
CA GLY A 9 -11.52 -19.08 -5.51
C GLY A 9 -11.81 -17.72 -4.86
N TYR A 10 -10.98 -16.69 -5.10
CA TYR A 10 -11.25 -15.35 -4.59
C TYR A 10 -12.18 -14.58 -5.53
N HIS A 11 -13.21 -13.97 -4.97
CA HIS A 11 -14.02 -12.99 -5.66
C HIS A 11 -13.40 -11.59 -5.54
N VAL A 12 -13.23 -10.90 -6.67
CA VAL A 12 -12.58 -9.58 -6.71
C VAL A 12 -13.52 -8.55 -7.30
N LYS A 13 -13.93 -7.59 -6.46
CA LYS A 13 -14.76 -6.45 -6.85
C LYS A 13 -13.93 -5.18 -6.87
N ARG A 14 -13.91 -4.49 -8.01
CA ARG A 14 -13.30 -3.15 -8.11
C ARG A 14 -14.31 -2.12 -7.65
N LYS A 15 -13.87 -1.20 -6.79
CA LYS A 15 -14.67 -0.03 -6.41
C LYS A 15 -14.16 1.18 -7.18
N TYR A 16 -15.08 1.91 -7.81
CA TYR A 16 -14.82 3.22 -8.38
C TYR A 16 -15.08 4.26 -7.29
N PHE A 17 -14.15 5.21 -7.12
CA PHE A 17 -14.28 6.35 -6.20
C PHE A 17 -14.66 5.97 -4.76
N GLY A 18 -13.70 5.43 -4.00
CA GLY A 18 -13.90 5.07 -2.60
C GLY A 18 -12.61 5.06 -1.80
N THR A 19 -12.74 4.68 -0.53
CA THR A 19 -11.64 4.58 0.45
C THR A 19 -10.68 3.42 0.18
N TYR A 20 -11.03 2.51 -0.74
CA TYR A 20 -10.24 1.38 -1.21
C TYR A 20 -10.43 1.18 -2.72
N THR A 21 -9.53 0.43 -3.35
CA THR A 21 -9.55 0.16 -4.80
C THR A 21 -10.19 -1.19 -5.15
N TYR A 22 -9.87 -2.22 -4.39
CA TYR A 22 -10.41 -3.57 -4.57
C TYR A 22 -10.93 -4.12 -3.26
N GLN A 23 -12.02 -4.86 -3.34
CA GLN A 23 -12.49 -5.75 -2.30
C GLN A 23 -12.24 -7.17 -2.78
N ILE A 24 -11.51 -7.94 -1.98
CA ILE A 24 -11.18 -9.33 -2.26
C ILE A 24 -11.84 -10.17 -1.19
N THR A 25 -12.70 -11.10 -1.59
CA THR A 25 -13.46 -11.95 -0.67
C THR A 25 -13.23 -13.42 -0.98
N LYS A 26 -13.06 -14.23 0.05
CA LYS A 26 -13.07 -15.70 -0.05
C LYS A 26 -13.64 -16.25 1.26
N ASP A 27 -14.61 -17.14 1.12
CA ASP A 27 -15.38 -17.69 2.24
C ASP A 27 -15.98 -16.55 3.08
N ASN A 28 -15.62 -16.45 4.36
CA ASN A 28 -16.03 -15.36 5.27
C ASN A 28 -14.97 -14.25 5.45
N LEU A 29 -13.86 -14.30 4.72
CA LEU A 29 -12.78 -13.31 4.83
C LEU A 29 -12.92 -12.25 3.74
N THR A 30 -13.00 -10.99 4.18
CA THR A 30 -12.99 -9.81 3.30
C THR A 30 -11.73 -9.00 3.53
N TYR A 31 -11.00 -8.72 2.45
CA TYR A 31 -9.83 -7.85 2.42
C TYR A 31 -10.15 -6.58 1.63
N HIS A 32 -9.84 -5.43 2.23
CA HIS A 32 -9.97 -4.14 1.56
C HIS A 32 -8.61 -3.65 1.11
N VAL A 33 -8.40 -3.61 -0.20
CA VAL A 33 -7.10 -3.27 -0.79
C VAL A 33 -7.12 -1.85 -1.33
N LEU A 34 -6.30 -0.98 -0.76
CA LEU A 34 -6.03 0.36 -1.30
C LEU A 34 -4.79 0.31 -2.20
N VAL A 35 -4.98 0.62 -3.48
CA VAL A 35 -3.86 0.74 -4.42
C VAL A 35 -3.45 2.19 -4.57
N LEU A 36 -2.24 2.49 -4.12
CA LEU A 36 -1.63 3.80 -4.27
C LEU A 36 -0.94 3.93 -5.65
N PRO A 37 -1.21 5.00 -6.41
CA PRO A 37 -0.66 5.18 -7.75
C PRO A 37 0.81 5.65 -7.70
N THR A 38 1.72 4.76 -7.33
CA THR A 38 3.16 5.06 -7.19
C THR A 38 4.00 4.44 -8.31
N SER A 39 5.24 4.94 -8.41
CA SER A 39 6.30 4.52 -9.33
C SER A 39 7.65 5.02 -8.82
N ARG A 40 8.75 4.68 -9.49
CA ARG A 40 10.11 5.17 -9.15
C ARG A 40 10.26 6.70 -9.13
N SER A 41 9.33 7.47 -9.69
CA SER A 41 9.31 8.93 -9.60
C SER A 41 8.58 9.45 -8.35
N HIS A 42 8.26 8.56 -7.41
CA HIS A 42 7.53 8.90 -6.20
C HIS A 42 8.34 8.56 -4.95
N LEU A 43 8.22 9.41 -3.94
CA LEU A 43 8.69 9.17 -2.58
C LEU A 43 7.46 9.12 -1.68
N VAL A 44 7.27 8.01 -0.97
CA VAL A 44 6.17 7.83 -0.02
C VAL A 44 6.67 8.17 1.36
N THR A 45 5.89 8.93 2.12
CA THR A 45 6.23 9.31 3.49
C THR A 45 5.04 9.01 4.40
N ILE A 46 5.25 8.13 5.38
CA ILE A 46 4.29 7.75 6.40
C ILE A 46 4.56 8.62 7.61
N ASN A 47 3.78 9.70 7.75
CA ASN A 47 3.92 10.61 8.90
C ASN A 47 3.24 10.03 10.14
N SER A 48 2.15 9.30 9.93
CA SER A 48 1.46 8.54 10.97
C SER A 48 0.69 7.39 10.33
N LYS A 49 0.09 6.53 11.17
CA LYS A 49 -0.87 5.52 10.72
C LYS A 49 -1.95 6.11 9.81
N TYR A 50 -2.40 7.33 10.08
CA TYR A 50 -3.54 7.96 9.42
C TYR A 50 -3.17 8.90 8.26
N ILE A 51 -1.95 9.46 8.24
CA ILE A 51 -1.59 10.53 7.30
C ILE A 51 -0.33 10.17 6.52
N TRP A 52 -0.53 9.93 5.22
CA TRP A 52 0.54 9.55 4.31
C TRP A 52 0.72 10.63 3.25
N ASN A 53 1.95 10.91 2.86
CA ASN A 53 2.27 11.84 1.79
C ASN A 53 2.91 11.06 0.63
N ILE A 54 2.37 11.24 -0.56
CA ILE A 54 3.00 10.78 -1.80
C ILE A 54 3.58 12.00 -2.49
N LYS A 55 4.90 12.12 -2.47
CA LYS A 55 5.64 13.16 -3.19
C LYS A 55 5.96 12.65 -4.58
N SER A 56 5.65 13.41 -5.62
CA SER A 56 6.10 13.13 -6.98
C SER A 56 7.27 14.05 -7.32
N GLY A 57 8.21 13.58 -8.13
CA GLY A 57 9.44 14.32 -8.37
C GLY A 57 10.44 13.61 -9.26
N ALA A 58 11.67 14.09 -9.20
CA ALA A 58 12.80 13.53 -9.93
C ALA A 58 13.95 13.21 -8.97
N ILE A 59 14.74 12.19 -9.32
CA ILE A 59 15.95 11.84 -8.60
C ILE A 59 17.10 12.62 -9.26
N GLN A 60 17.82 13.42 -8.47
CA GLN A 60 19.00 14.17 -8.89
C GLN A 60 20.19 13.72 -8.03
N GLY A 61 21.03 12.85 -8.58
CA GLY A 61 22.08 12.18 -7.81
C GLY A 61 21.50 11.41 -6.63
N ALA A 62 21.98 11.69 -5.42
CA ALA A 62 21.49 11.07 -4.19
C ALA A 62 20.21 11.73 -3.61
N ARG A 63 19.73 12.84 -4.19
CA ARG A 63 18.62 13.63 -3.66
C ARG A 63 17.35 13.41 -4.47
N PHE A 64 16.21 13.45 -3.78
CA PHE A 64 14.90 13.45 -4.42
C PHE A 64 14.33 14.87 -4.43
N VAL A 65 14.12 15.45 -5.61
CA VAL A 65 13.56 16.80 -5.78
C VAL A 65 12.06 16.69 -5.97
N THR A 66 11.32 17.15 -4.98
CA THR A 66 9.85 17.10 -4.97
C THR A 66 9.27 18.17 -5.90
N ARG A 67 8.35 17.76 -6.78
CA ARG A 67 7.58 18.65 -7.66
C ARG A 67 6.16 18.87 -7.15
N SER A 68 5.54 17.84 -6.60
CA SER A 68 4.21 17.94 -6.00
C SER A 68 4.06 16.98 -4.84
N VAL A 69 3.13 17.29 -3.94
CA VAL A 69 2.80 16.47 -2.78
C VAL A 69 1.31 16.19 -2.78
N LYS A 70 0.94 14.94 -2.60
CA LYS A 70 -0.44 14.52 -2.35
C LYS A 70 -0.54 13.89 -0.97
N THR A 71 -1.34 14.49 -0.10
CA THR A 71 -1.66 13.92 1.21
C THR A 71 -2.84 12.96 1.08
N ILE A 72 -2.70 11.78 1.68
CA ILE A 72 -3.68 10.72 1.72
C ILE A 72 -4.11 10.55 3.17
N LYS A 73 -5.41 10.72 3.41
CA LYS A 73 -6.05 10.45 4.69
C LYS A 73 -6.51 9.00 4.71
N MET A 74 -5.98 8.23 5.65
CA MET A 74 -6.20 6.79 5.79
C MET A 74 -7.31 6.46 6.80
N ASN A 75 -7.87 7.46 7.50
CA ASN A 75 -8.83 7.29 8.60
C ASN A 75 -10.00 6.37 8.22
N GLU A 76 -10.66 6.64 7.10
CA GLU A 76 -11.81 5.83 6.67
C GLU A 76 -11.41 4.48 6.08
N PHE A 77 -10.21 4.37 5.52
CA PHE A 77 -9.69 3.11 5.00
C PHE A 77 -9.36 2.13 6.13
N LEU A 78 -8.76 2.63 7.21
CA LEU A 78 -8.32 1.81 8.35
C LEU A 78 -9.46 1.30 9.23
N LYS A 79 -10.67 1.84 9.08
CA LYS A 79 -11.89 1.32 9.72
C LYS A 79 -12.42 0.05 9.04
N LEU A 80 -11.94 -0.26 7.84
CA LEU A 80 -12.39 -1.42 7.07
C LEU A 80 -11.75 -2.72 7.58
N GLN A 81 -12.40 -3.85 7.26
CA GLN A 81 -11.88 -5.18 7.61
C GLN A 81 -10.63 -5.50 6.78
N ASN A 82 -9.60 -6.03 7.46
CA ASN A 82 -8.33 -6.49 6.88
C ASN A 82 -7.77 -5.51 5.81
N PRO A 83 -7.40 -4.28 6.22
CA PRO A 83 -6.92 -3.27 5.29
C PRO A 83 -5.52 -3.62 4.79
N ILE A 84 -5.34 -3.60 3.46
CA ILE A 84 -4.05 -3.84 2.81
C ILE A 84 -3.71 -2.64 1.92
N VAL A 85 -2.54 -2.05 2.12
CA VAL A 85 -2.02 -1.02 1.23
C VAL A 85 -1.07 -1.63 0.24
N VAL A 86 -1.25 -1.28 -1.04
CA VAL A 86 -0.42 -1.81 -2.11
C VAL A 86 -0.01 -0.70 -3.05
N PHE A 87 1.26 -0.68 -3.39
CA PHE A 87 1.78 0.25 -4.38
C PHE A 87 1.52 -0.27 -5.80
N LYS A 88 1.07 0.61 -6.71
CA LYS A 88 0.87 0.24 -8.12
C LYS A 88 2.18 -0.26 -8.72
N ASN A 89 3.27 0.48 -8.48
CA ASN A 89 4.65 0.06 -8.70
C ASN A 89 5.49 0.54 -7.52
N SER A 90 6.63 -0.10 -7.27
CA SER A 90 7.52 0.28 -6.17
C SER A 90 7.93 1.75 -6.29
N PRO A 91 7.77 2.55 -5.22
CA PRO A 91 8.30 3.90 -5.16
C PRO A 91 9.83 3.92 -5.14
N TYR A 92 10.44 5.10 -5.29
CA TYR A 92 11.88 5.26 -5.10
C TYR A 92 12.28 4.91 -3.66
N LYS A 93 11.56 5.50 -2.70
CA LYS A 93 11.75 5.29 -1.26
C LYS A 93 10.42 5.38 -0.51
N ILE A 94 10.36 4.68 0.60
CA ILE A 94 9.31 4.75 1.59
C ILE A 94 9.96 5.18 2.90
N LEU A 95 9.58 6.36 3.38
CA LEU A 95 10.08 6.94 4.61
C LEU A 95 8.99 6.85 5.68
N LYS A 96 9.37 6.54 6.91
CA LYS A 96 8.48 6.52 8.08
C LYS A 96 9.03 7.46 9.14
N TYR A 97 8.17 8.34 9.64
CA TYR A 97 8.50 9.15 10.81
C TYR A 97 8.42 8.28 12.06
N ILE A 98 9.48 8.27 12.86
CA ILE A 98 9.47 7.68 14.21
C ILE A 98 8.99 8.73 15.21
N ASN A 99 9.44 9.96 15.03
CA ASN A 99 9.05 11.18 15.75
C ASN A 99 9.23 12.39 14.81
N GLU A 100 9.00 13.61 15.27
CA GLU A 100 9.08 14.82 14.42
C GLU A 100 10.46 15.08 13.80
N SER A 101 11.53 14.59 14.43
CA SER A 101 12.92 14.83 14.02
C SER A 101 13.56 13.63 13.31
N GLU A 102 12.99 12.44 13.46
CA GLU A 102 13.59 11.20 13.00
C GLU A 102 12.75 10.52 11.91
N VAL A 103 13.39 10.26 10.78
CA VAL A 103 12.79 9.61 9.62
C VAL A 103 13.67 8.46 9.19
N VAL A 104 13.07 7.27 9.09
CA VAL A 104 13.75 6.04 8.67
C VAL A 104 13.29 5.57 7.31
N ASP A 105 14.21 4.99 6.53
CA ASP A 105 13.91 4.35 5.25
C ASP A 105 13.43 2.91 5.50
N ILE A 106 12.17 2.63 5.15
CA ILE A 106 11.53 1.33 5.35
C ILE A 106 11.23 0.63 4.01
N THR A 107 11.91 1.03 2.94
CA THR A 107 11.67 0.48 1.60
C THR A 107 11.89 -1.03 1.54
N THR A 108 12.86 -1.55 2.31
CA THR A 108 13.22 -2.98 2.38
C THR A 108 12.46 -3.75 3.45
N SER A 109 12.06 -3.09 4.54
CA SER A 109 11.33 -3.66 5.66
C SER A 109 9.98 -2.96 5.77
N LEU A 110 9.00 -3.37 4.96
CA LEU A 110 7.67 -2.77 4.81
C LEU A 110 6.79 -2.93 6.07
N ASP A 111 7.29 -2.49 7.21
CA ASP A 111 6.63 -2.50 8.49
C ASP A 111 6.29 -1.06 8.90
N ALA A 112 5.00 -0.75 8.85
CA ALA A 112 4.49 0.53 9.34
C ALA A 112 3.16 0.38 10.10
N HIS A 113 3.23 0.56 11.42
CA HIS A 113 2.08 0.76 12.30
C HIS A 113 1.02 -0.35 12.21
N ASP A 114 1.47 -1.61 12.21
CA ASP A 114 0.62 -2.81 12.14
C ASP A 114 -0.27 -2.88 10.89
N LEU A 115 0.12 -2.17 9.83
CA LEU A 115 -0.57 -2.18 8.55
C LEU A 115 0.13 -3.13 7.58
N THR A 116 -0.64 -3.98 6.93
CA THR A 116 -0.11 -4.81 5.84
C THR A 116 0.18 -3.95 4.62
N ILE A 117 1.46 -3.77 4.32
CA ILE A 117 1.94 -3.03 3.15
C ILE A 117 2.63 -3.99 2.20
N LEU A 118 2.21 -3.99 0.94
CA LEU A 118 2.82 -4.79 -0.11
C LEU A 118 3.55 -3.90 -1.13
N PRO A 119 4.75 -4.31 -1.57
CA PRO A 119 5.61 -3.47 -2.41
C PRO A 119 5.02 -3.23 -3.80
N THR A 120 4.23 -4.17 -4.31
CA THR A 120 3.64 -4.12 -5.65
C THR A 120 2.32 -4.88 -5.70
N LYS A 121 1.51 -4.61 -6.73
CA LYS A 121 0.27 -5.37 -7.01
C LYS A 121 0.50 -6.87 -7.18
N GLN A 122 1.64 -7.26 -7.75
CA GLN A 122 1.99 -8.65 -8.01
C GLN A 122 2.17 -9.44 -6.71
N SER A 123 2.56 -8.77 -5.63
CA SER A 123 2.77 -9.36 -4.31
C SER A 123 1.47 -9.75 -3.59
N ILE A 124 0.31 -9.29 -4.04
CA ILE A 124 -0.99 -9.62 -3.42
C ILE A 124 -1.28 -11.12 -3.48
N VAL A 125 -1.09 -11.74 -4.65
CA VAL A 125 -1.40 -13.16 -4.87
C VAL A 125 -0.57 -14.08 -3.97
N PRO A 126 0.78 -13.99 -3.94
CA PRO A 126 1.58 -14.85 -3.07
C PRO A 126 1.31 -14.58 -1.58
N TRP A 127 1.05 -13.33 -1.19
CA TRP A 127 0.69 -13.01 0.20
C TRP A 127 -0.65 -13.64 0.61
N LEU A 128 -1.69 -13.55 -0.24
CA LEU A 128 -2.98 -14.20 0.04
C LEU A 128 -2.89 -15.74 0.06
N LYS A 129 -1.96 -16.33 -0.70
CA LYS A 129 -1.68 -17.77 -0.61
C LYS A 129 -1.06 -18.13 0.75
N SER A 130 -0.08 -17.37 1.24
CA SER A 130 0.55 -17.65 2.53
C SER A 130 -0.42 -17.53 3.70
N GLN A 131 -1.40 -16.62 3.63
CA GLN A 131 -2.44 -16.53 4.67
C GLN A 131 -3.35 -17.77 4.72
N GLY A 132 -3.61 -18.42 3.58
CA GLY A 132 -4.46 -19.60 3.50
C GLY A 132 -3.76 -20.93 3.77
N THR A 133 -2.44 -20.94 3.98
CA THR A 133 -1.64 -22.17 4.20
C THR A 133 -1.36 -22.41 5.70
N ASN A 134 -1.86 -21.56 6.60
CA ASN A 134 -1.72 -21.70 8.04
C ASN A 134 -2.93 -22.38 8.72
N CYS A 135 -3.63 -23.25 7.98
CA CYS A 135 -4.68 -24.12 8.51
C CYS A 135 -4.28 -25.58 8.34
#